data_AF-A0A523Z1R9-F1
#
_entry.id   AF-A0A523Z1R9-F1
#
_cell.length_a   1.000
_cell.length_b   1.000
_cell.length_c   1.000
_cell.angle_alpha   90.00
_cell.angle_beta   90.00
_cell.angle_gamma   90.00
#
_symmetry.space_group_name_H-M   'P 1'
#
loop_
_entity.id
_entity.type
_entity.pdbx_description
1 polymer ?
#
loop_
_entity_poly.entity_id
_entity_poly.type
_entity_poly.pdbx_seq_one_letter_code
_entity_poly.pdbx_strand_id
1 'polypeptide(L)'
;MKKILMLTILIMAFSGCSSLWPTTDELHDNIFSERASGHNIYYGDFSEILVIEDISPWIMSRIVYMPDEGDKWDDPEVVLKRGYGDCDDFAILVMNIAYVVFGIEFDLVLVDTNLVRIIEEGGDINHASVAIENIVFDVYNLSRYSLDIPIAFRYTFWKVFNIPGVINVV
;
A
#
# COMPACT_ATOMS: atom_id res chain seq x y z
N MET A 1 40.25 -26.99 38.83
CA MET A 1 39.60 -26.98 37.50
C MET A 1 38.07 -26.95 37.61
N LYS A 2 37.50 -25.95 38.31
CA LYS A 2 36.03 -25.77 38.43
C LYS A 2 35.54 -24.38 37.97
N LYS A 3 36.47 -23.51 37.55
CA LYS A 3 36.17 -22.12 37.18
C LYS A 3 36.01 -21.89 35.67
N ILE A 4 36.31 -22.89 34.83
CA ILE A 4 36.22 -22.78 33.36
C ILE A 4 34.85 -23.23 32.84
N LEU A 5 34.09 -24.04 33.60
CA LEU A 5 32.81 -24.58 33.15
C LEU A 5 31.63 -23.58 33.24
N MET A 6 31.75 -22.51 34.02
CA MET A 6 30.69 -21.50 34.15
C MET A 6 30.69 -20.45 33.03
N LEU A 7 31.78 -20.35 32.25
CA LEU A 7 31.89 -19.31 31.21
C LEU A 7 31.20 -19.71 29.90
N THR A 8 31.04 -21.01 29.64
CA THR A 8 30.40 -21.52 28.40
C THR A 8 28.88 -21.53 28.47
N ILE A 9 28.27 -21.60 29.66
CA ILE A 9 26.80 -21.58 29.83
C ILE A 9 26.25 -20.15 29.76
N LEU A 10 27.06 -19.13 30.07
CA LEU A 10 26.62 -17.73 30.02
C LEU A 10 26.58 -17.16 28.58
N ILE A 11 27.36 -17.74 27.66
CA ILE A 11 27.41 -17.25 26.26
C ILE A 11 26.22 -17.76 25.43
N MET A 12 25.62 -18.92 25.78
CA MET A 12 24.42 -19.42 25.09
C MET A 12 23.10 -18.77 25.55
N ALA A 13 23.12 -17.97 26.63
CA ALA A 13 21.93 -17.25 27.10
C ALA A 13 21.78 -15.84 26.48
N PHE A 14 22.78 -15.36 25.73
CA PHE A 14 22.75 -14.05 25.07
C PHE A 14 22.62 -14.12 23.54
N SER A 15 22.45 -15.32 22.97
CA SER A 15 22.24 -15.50 21.52
C SER A 15 20.79 -15.80 21.14
N GLY A 16 19.85 -15.76 22.10
CA GLY A 16 18.55 -16.43 21.95
C GLY A 16 17.33 -15.61 22.36
N CYS A 17 17.34 -14.28 22.27
CA CYS A 17 16.13 -13.49 22.58
C CYS A 17 16.03 -12.14 21.85
N SER A 18 16.28 -12.11 20.54
CA SER A 18 16.01 -10.93 19.72
C SER A 18 15.22 -11.22 18.44
N SER A 19 14.49 -12.34 18.37
CA SER A 19 13.83 -12.76 17.12
C SER A 19 12.57 -13.61 17.31
N LEU A 20 11.76 -13.36 18.34
CA LEU A 20 10.53 -14.13 18.58
C LEU A 20 9.27 -13.28 18.74
N TRP A 21 9.40 -11.96 18.59
CA TRP A 21 8.26 -11.08 18.35
C TRP A 21 8.56 -10.45 16.99
N PRO A 22 7.69 -10.59 15.97
CA PRO A 22 7.79 -9.70 14.83
C PRO A 22 7.83 -8.29 15.41
N THR A 23 8.79 -7.47 14.99
CA THR A 23 8.73 -6.05 15.31
C THR A 23 7.35 -5.57 14.87
N THR A 24 6.78 -4.58 15.55
CA THR A 24 5.44 -4.06 15.21
C THR A 24 5.30 -3.78 13.71
N ASP A 25 6.41 -3.41 13.07
CA ASP A 25 6.53 -3.17 11.65
C ASP A 25 6.37 -4.44 10.79
N GLU A 26 6.96 -5.58 11.16
CA GLU A 26 6.75 -6.85 10.44
C GLU A 26 5.30 -7.34 10.56
N LEU A 27 4.67 -7.16 11.71
CA LEU A 27 3.26 -7.52 11.89
C LEU A 27 2.35 -6.61 11.07
N HIS A 28 2.62 -5.30 11.06
CA HIS A 28 1.89 -4.34 10.26
C HIS A 28 2.08 -4.57 8.75
N ASP A 29 3.31 -4.84 8.29
CA ASP A 29 3.56 -5.15 6.88
C ASP A 29 2.78 -6.38 6.41
N ASN A 30 2.72 -7.43 7.23
CA ASN A 30 1.95 -8.63 6.87
C ASN A 30 0.46 -8.31 6.71
N ILE A 31 -0.13 -7.53 7.64
CA ILE A 31 -1.55 -7.14 7.56
C ILE A 31 -1.81 -6.27 6.33
N PHE A 32 -1.00 -5.24 6.09
CA PHE A 32 -1.16 -4.37 4.94
C PHE A 32 -0.88 -5.10 3.63
N SER A 33 0.14 -5.96 3.59
CA SER A 33 0.45 -6.77 2.43
C SER A 33 -0.69 -7.72 2.08
N GLU A 34 -1.31 -8.37 3.07
CA GLU A 34 -2.46 -9.24 2.85
C GLU A 34 -3.65 -8.45 2.28
N ARG A 35 -3.95 -7.28 2.85
CA ARG A 35 -5.03 -6.40 2.38
C ARG A 35 -4.77 -5.80 1.01
N ALA A 36 -3.53 -5.42 0.72
CA ALA A 36 -3.12 -4.79 -0.53
C ALA A 36 -3.09 -5.73 -1.72
N SER A 37 -3.16 -7.05 -1.51
CA SER A 37 -2.88 -8.04 -2.55
C SER A 37 -4.10 -8.89 -2.87
N GLY A 38 -4.13 -9.45 -4.07
CA GLY A 38 -5.20 -10.37 -4.46
C GLY A 38 -6.39 -9.71 -5.14
N HIS A 39 -6.29 -8.42 -5.49
CA HIS A 39 -7.39 -7.72 -6.15
C HIS A 39 -7.56 -8.14 -7.60
N ASN A 40 -8.79 -8.06 -8.11
CA ASN A 40 -9.09 -8.36 -9.50
C ASN A 40 -9.05 -7.10 -10.38
N ILE A 41 -8.40 -7.18 -11.55
CA ILE A 41 -8.56 -6.12 -12.55
C ILE A 41 -10.00 -6.11 -13.06
N TYR A 42 -10.64 -4.96 -12.96
CA TYR A 42 -11.92 -4.68 -13.58
C TYR A 42 -11.74 -4.03 -14.96
N TYR A 43 -12.40 -4.58 -15.98
CA TYR A 43 -12.34 -4.10 -17.38
C TYR A 43 -13.64 -3.36 -17.78
N GLY A 44 -14.06 -2.39 -16.95
CA GLY A 44 -15.28 -1.62 -17.17
C GLY A 44 -15.24 -0.67 -18.36
N ASP A 45 -16.33 0.06 -18.57
CA ASP A 45 -16.38 1.17 -19.52
C ASP A 45 -15.77 2.44 -18.90
N PHE A 46 -14.59 2.81 -19.43
CA PHE A 46 -13.85 4.00 -19.06
C PHE A 46 -13.70 4.98 -20.24
N SER A 47 -14.60 4.92 -21.22
CA SER A 47 -14.51 5.70 -22.46
C SER A 47 -14.53 7.22 -22.30
N GLU A 48 -14.99 7.73 -21.15
CA GLU A 48 -14.97 9.15 -20.80
C GLU A 48 -13.59 9.66 -20.35
N ILE A 49 -12.65 8.75 -20.07
CA ILE A 49 -11.30 9.07 -19.58
C ILE A 49 -10.36 9.15 -20.77
N LEU A 50 -9.91 10.37 -21.11
CA LEU A 50 -9.10 10.62 -22.31
C LEU A 50 -7.64 10.91 -21.96
N VAL A 51 -7.38 11.44 -20.76
CA VAL A 51 -6.04 11.67 -20.19
C VAL A 51 -5.97 11.20 -18.74
N ILE A 52 -4.77 11.03 -18.19
CA ILE A 52 -4.56 10.55 -16.80
C ILE A 52 -5.26 11.47 -15.80
N GLU A 53 -5.24 12.77 -16.06
CA GLU A 53 -5.86 13.80 -15.23
C GLU A 53 -7.39 13.67 -15.16
N ASP A 54 -8.03 12.94 -16.08
CA ASP A 54 -9.48 12.69 -16.06
C ASP A 54 -9.86 11.62 -15.02
N ILE A 55 -8.92 10.78 -14.57
CA ILE A 55 -9.21 9.63 -13.69
C ILE A 55 -9.83 10.09 -12.37
N SER A 56 -9.19 11.01 -11.65
CA SER A 56 -9.70 11.48 -10.35
C SER A 56 -11.07 12.16 -10.47
N PRO A 57 -11.28 13.15 -11.37
CA PRO A 57 -12.60 13.72 -11.59
C PRO A 57 -13.66 12.68 -11.96
N TRP A 58 -13.30 11.67 -12.76
CA TRP A 58 -14.19 10.59 -13.13
C TRP A 58 -14.60 9.74 -11.91
N ILE A 59 -13.65 9.34 -11.06
CA ILE A 59 -13.92 8.60 -9.82
C ILE A 59 -14.80 9.44 -8.89
N MET A 60 -14.42 10.70 -8.63
CA MET A 60 -15.13 11.61 -7.74
C MET A 60 -16.56 11.92 -8.18
N SER A 61 -16.86 11.82 -9.48
CA SER A 61 -18.22 11.98 -10.00
C SER A 61 -19.13 10.76 -9.74
N ARG A 62 -18.56 9.62 -9.35
CA ARG A 62 -19.25 8.33 -9.22
C ARG A 62 -19.17 7.72 -7.83
N ILE A 63 -18.17 8.10 -7.04
CA ILE A 63 -17.85 7.49 -5.74
C ILE A 63 -17.79 8.59 -4.68
N VAL A 64 -18.52 8.38 -3.58
CA VAL A 64 -18.46 9.25 -2.40
C VAL A 64 -17.26 8.86 -1.55
N TYR A 65 -16.35 9.82 -1.32
CA TYR A 65 -15.22 9.61 -0.42
C TYR A 65 -15.69 9.61 1.03
N MET A 66 -15.62 8.46 1.71
CA MET A 66 -15.95 8.32 3.13
C MET A 66 -15.24 7.11 3.74
N PRO A 67 -14.88 7.16 5.04
CA PRO A 67 -14.31 6.00 5.74
C PRO A 67 -15.22 4.79 5.66
N ASP A 68 -14.64 3.61 5.45
CA ASP A 68 -15.39 2.37 5.43
C ASP A 68 -15.67 1.82 6.84
N GLU A 69 -16.60 0.86 6.94
CA GLU A 69 -16.81 0.09 8.17
C GLU A 69 -15.88 -1.13 8.17
N GLY A 70 -14.66 -0.96 8.68
CA GLY A 70 -13.78 -2.10 8.98
C GLY A 70 -12.43 -2.15 8.26
N ASP A 71 -11.98 -1.05 7.65
CA ASP A 71 -10.66 -0.92 6.99
C ASP A 71 -10.39 -2.09 6.04
N LYS A 72 -11.33 -2.25 5.12
CA LYS A 72 -11.43 -3.32 4.14
C LYS A 72 -11.22 -2.75 2.75
N TRP A 73 -10.11 -3.19 2.16
CA TRP A 73 -9.71 -2.78 0.83
C TRP A 73 -10.43 -3.66 -0.20
N ASP A 74 -11.25 -3.05 -1.06
CA ASP A 74 -12.15 -3.78 -1.93
C ASP A 74 -11.73 -3.75 -3.42
N ASP A 75 -12.19 -4.75 -4.17
CA ASP A 75 -11.96 -4.83 -5.61
C ASP A 75 -12.57 -3.61 -6.35
N PRO A 76 -11.94 -3.10 -7.42
CA PRO A 76 -12.45 -1.97 -8.21
C PRO A 76 -13.93 -2.11 -8.62
N GLU A 77 -14.35 -3.31 -9.02
CA GLU A 77 -15.75 -3.59 -9.38
C GLU A 77 -16.70 -3.41 -8.19
N VAL A 78 -16.28 -3.82 -6.99
CA VAL A 78 -17.06 -3.71 -5.75
C VAL A 78 -17.18 -2.25 -5.34
N VAL A 79 -16.08 -1.49 -5.36
CA VAL A 79 -16.07 -0.06 -5.04
C VAL A 79 -17.01 0.72 -5.97
N LEU A 80 -16.93 0.46 -7.29
CA LEU A 80 -17.79 1.10 -8.28
C LEU A 80 -19.27 0.76 -8.10
N LYS A 81 -19.59 -0.49 -7.75
CA LYS A 81 -20.98 -0.92 -7.51
C LYS A 81 -21.55 -0.31 -6.23
N ARG A 82 -20.76 -0.19 -5.16
CA ARG A 82 -21.24 0.38 -3.89
C ARG A 82 -21.34 1.91 -3.93
N GLY A 83 -20.50 2.57 -4.74
CA GLY A 83 -20.55 4.03 -4.94
C GLY A 83 -19.93 4.84 -3.79
N TYR A 84 -19.11 4.22 -2.95
CA TYR A 84 -18.32 4.89 -1.91
C TYR A 84 -17.00 4.15 -1.65
N GLY A 85 -16.05 4.80 -0.99
CA GLY A 85 -14.77 4.24 -0.57
C GLY A 85 -13.86 5.30 0.05
N ASP A 86 -12.73 4.90 0.61
CA ASP A 86 -11.72 5.77 1.21
C ASP A 86 -10.38 5.73 0.44
N CYS A 87 -9.26 6.01 1.10
CA CYS A 87 -8.00 6.26 0.41
C CYS A 87 -7.45 5.03 -0.33
N ASP A 88 -7.55 3.83 0.25
CA ASP A 88 -7.01 2.61 -0.35
C ASP A 88 -7.88 2.13 -1.51
N ASP A 89 -9.20 2.15 -1.36
CA ASP A 89 -10.15 1.90 -2.44
C ASP A 89 -9.90 2.81 -3.64
N PHE A 90 -9.71 4.11 -3.38
CA PHE A 90 -9.43 5.08 -4.43
C PHE A 90 -8.07 4.81 -5.07
N ALA A 91 -7.04 4.47 -4.30
CA ALA A 91 -5.73 4.13 -4.82
C ALA A 91 -5.77 2.92 -5.74
N ILE A 92 -6.40 1.82 -5.31
CA ILE A 92 -6.57 0.60 -6.09
C ILE A 92 -7.38 0.89 -7.36
N LEU A 93 -8.43 1.71 -7.26
CA LEU A 93 -9.24 2.08 -8.43
C LEU A 93 -8.46 2.95 -9.43
N VAL A 94 -7.67 3.93 -8.96
CA VAL A 94 -6.78 4.73 -9.80
C VAL A 94 -5.79 3.83 -10.53
N MET A 95 -5.15 2.89 -9.83
CA MET A 95 -4.22 1.92 -10.42
C MET A 95 -4.91 1.09 -11.52
N ASN A 96 -6.12 0.59 -11.23
CA ASN A 96 -6.90 -0.21 -12.18
C ASN A 96 -7.21 0.58 -13.47
N ILE A 97 -7.75 1.79 -13.32
CA ILE A 97 -8.14 2.63 -14.46
C ILE A 97 -6.92 3.05 -15.29
N ALA A 98 -5.85 3.50 -14.63
CA ALA A 98 -4.62 3.90 -15.31
C ALA A 98 -4.03 2.77 -16.17
N TYR A 99 -4.06 1.55 -15.64
CA TYR A 99 -3.63 0.37 -16.38
C TYR A 99 -4.57 0.03 -17.54
N VAL A 100 -5.88 -0.05 -17.31
CA VAL A 100 -6.85 -0.47 -18.34
C VAL A 100 -6.93 0.53 -19.49
N VAL A 101 -6.85 1.83 -19.20
CA VAL A 101 -7.02 2.89 -20.21
C VAL A 101 -5.69 3.23 -20.89
N PHE A 102 -4.59 3.31 -20.14
CA PHE A 102 -3.31 3.85 -20.63
C PHE A 102 -2.16 2.84 -20.61
N GLY A 103 -2.34 1.65 -20.03
CA GLY A 103 -1.25 0.69 -19.82
C GLY A 103 -0.21 1.16 -18.80
N ILE A 104 -0.60 2.04 -17.87
CA ILE A 104 0.31 2.62 -16.88
C ILE A 104 0.19 1.85 -15.57
N GLU A 105 1.34 1.39 -15.06
CA GLU A 105 1.45 0.65 -13.81
C GLU A 105 1.85 1.61 -12.68
N PHE A 106 0.88 1.95 -11.84
CA PHE A 106 1.13 2.64 -10.58
C PHE A 106 1.45 1.63 -9.47
N ASP A 107 2.37 1.97 -8.58
CA ASP A 107 2.53 1.29 -7.29
C ASP A 107 1.53 1.86 -6.29
N LEU A 108 1.00 1.00 -5.41
CA LEU A 108 0.29 1.43 -4.21
C LEU A 108 1.32 1.81 -3.15
N VAL A 109 1.20 3.00 -2.57
CA VAL A 109 2.07 3.44 -1.49
C VAL A 109 1.27 3.87 -0.28
N LEU A 110 1.76 3.48 0.89
CA LEU A 110 1.24 3.90 2.17
C LEU A 110 2.17 4.97 2.74
N VAL A 111 1.60 6.11 3.09
CA VAL A 111 2.32 7.28 3.58
C VAL A 111 1.77 7.73 4.93
N ASP A 112 2.65 8.33 5.73
CA ASP A 112 2.26 9.03 6.95
C ASP A 112 2.17 10.53 6.64
N THR A 113 0.94 11.07 6.64
CA THR A 113 0.69 12.48 6.35
C THR A 113 0.91 13.40 7.56
N ASN A 114 1.17 12.87 8.75
CA ASN A 114 1.34 13.63 9.99
C ASN A 114 2.80 14.06 10.27
N LEU A 115 3.71 13.92 9.31
CA LEU A 115 5.09 14.46 9.24
C LEU A 115 5.62 15.15 10.53
N VAL A 116 5.90 14.36 11.58
CA VAL A 116 6.78 14.75 12.70
C VAL A 116 7.73 13.62 13.11
N ARG A 117 7.54 12.38 12.68
CA ARG A 117 8.50 11.31 12.91
C ARG A 117 8.91 10.69 11.58
N ILE A 118 10.19 10.82 11.27
CA ILE A 118 10.96 9.78 10.57
C ILE A 118 10.39 8.45 11.05
N ILE A 119 10.02 7.55 10.13
CA ILE A 119 9.45 6.23 10.39
C ILE A 119 10.41 5.45 11.31
N GLU A 120 10.35 5.74 12.60
CA GLU A 120 10.80 4.92 13.71
C GLU A 120 9.63 3.98 13.99
N GLU A 121 9.92 2.69 14.16
CA GLU A 121 8.99 1.59 14.36
C GLU A 121 7.65 2.01 15.01
N GLY A 122 6.55 1.86 14.26
CA GLY A 122 5.19 2.16 14.73
C GLY A 122 4.59 3.54 14.40
N GLY A 123 5.01 4.21 13.31
CA GLY A 123 4.30 5.39 12.77
C GLY A 123 2.86 5.08 12.33
N ASP A 124 1.95 6.06 12.47
CA ASP A 124 0.52 5.90 12.14
C ASP A 124 0.31 6.10 10.64
N ILE A 125 0.23 4.98 9.91
CA ILE A 125 -0.05 4.99 8.47
C ILE A 125 -1.51 5.37 8.31
N ASN A 126 -1.76 6.55 7.76
CA ASN A 126 -3.09 7.12 7.72
C ASN A 126 -3.58 7.46 6.31
N HIS A 127 -2.78 7.17 5.27
CA HIS A 127 -3.16 7.50 3.91
C HIS A 127 -2.56 6.53 2.89
N ALA A 128 -3.41 6.06 1.99
CA ALA A 128 -3.00 5.35 0.78
C ALA A 128 -2.95 6.31 -0.41
N SER A 129 -1.97 6.09 -1.28
CA SER A 129 -1.72 6.91 -2.47
C SER A 129 -1.12 6.05 -3.58
N VAL A 130 -0.93 6.63 -4.76
CA VAL A 130 -0.30 5.92 -5.89
C VAL A 130 1.03 6.56 -6.26
N ALA A 131 1.97 5.78 -6.76
CA ALA A 131 3.28 6.28 -7.18
C ALA A 131 3.71 5.72 -8.53
N ILE A 132 4.44 6.54 -9.30
CA ILE A 132 5.25 6.08 -10.42
C ILE A 132 6.68 6.48 -10.11
N GLU A 133 7.59 5.51 -10.13
CA GLU A 133 8.98 5.70 -9.73
C GLU A 133 9.06 6.33 -8.32
N ASN A 134 9.54 7.57 -8.21
CA ASN A 134 9.68 8.31 -6.96
C ASN A 134 8.70 9.49 -6.83
N ILE A 135 7.65 9.52 -7.66
CA ILE A 135 6.64 10.57 -7.63
C ILE A 135 5.36 9.98 -7.06
N VAL A 136 4.93 10.50 -5.90
CA VAL A 136 3.67 10.11 -5.24
C VAL A 136 2.56 11.09 -5.65
N PHE A 137 1.39 10.55 -5.94
CA PHE A 137 0.19 11.28 -6.32
C PHE A 137 -0.91 11.00 -5.31
N ASP A 138 -1.57 12.07 -4.88
CA ASP A 138 -2.76 11.95 -4.07
C ASP A 138 -3.92 11.41 -4.90
N VAL A 139 -4.67 10.45 -4.37
CA VAL A 139 -5.72 9.76 -5.14
C VAL A 139 -7.00 10.58 -5.29
N TYR A 140 -7.20 11.60 -4.46
CA TYR A 140 -8.38 12.46 -4.54
C TYR A 140 -8.31 13.39 -5.75
N ASN A 141 -7.13 13.92 -6.09
CA ASN A 141 -6.96 14.92 -7.16
C ASN A 141 -5.82 14.63 -8.15
N LEU A 142 -5.09 13.52 -8.00
CA LEU A 142 -3.86 13.18 -8.74
C LEU A 142 -2.81 14.30 -8.75
N SER A 143 -2.85 15.16 -7.74
CA SER A 143 -1.80 16.15 -7.53
C SER A 143 -0.56 15.47 -6.97
N ARG A 144 0.60 15.94 -7.43
CA ARG A 144 1.88 15.45 -6.94
C ARG A 144 2.10 15.91 -5.51
N TYR A 145 2.48 14.99 -4.64
CA TYR A 145 3.08 15.35 -3.36
C TYR A 145 4.49 15.92 -3.57
N SER A 146 4.94 16.72 -2.59
CA SER A 146 6.35 17.11 -2.50
C SER A 146 7.23 15.86 -2.41
N LEU A 147 8.41 15.88 -3.04
CA LEU A 147 9.33 14.73 -3.18
C LEU A 147 9.83 14.12 -1.86
N ASP A 148 9.47 14.71 -0.71
CA ASP A 148 10.02 14.38 0.60
C ASP A 148 9.04 13.63 1.53
N ILE A 149 7.90 13.14 1.02
CA ILE A 149 6.99 12.33 1.84
C ILE A 149 7.58 10.93 2.07
N PRO A 150 7.80 10.51 3.33
CA PRO A 150 8.25 9.16 3.63
C PRO A 150 7.20 8.13 3.20
N ILE A 151 7.62 7.18 2.38
CA ILE A 151 6.82 6.00 2.03
C ILE A 151 7.10 4.94 3.09
N ALA A 152 6.07 4.54 3.83
CA ALA A 152 6.16 3.45 4.80
C ALA A 152 6.15 2.09 4.11
N PHE A 153 5.20 1.89 3.18
CA PHE A 153 5.07 0.65 2.42
C PHE A 153 4.83 0.93 0.94
N ARG A 154 5.32 0.05 0.09
CA ARG A 154 5.12 0.09 -1.35
C ARG A 154 4.76 -1.30 -1.85
N TYR A 155 3.66 -1.38 -2.61
CA TYR A 155 3.19 -2.60 -3.23
C TYR A 155 3.09 -2.38 -4.74
N THR A 156 3.81 -3.21 -5.50
CA THR A 156 3.81 -3.09 -6.97
C THR A 156 2.44 -3.38 -7.55
N PHE A 157 2.14 -2.78 -8.70
CA PHE A 157 0.91 -3.06 -9.45
C PHE A 157 0.56 -4.56 -9.50
N TRP A 158 1.57 -5.38 -9.83
CA TRP A 158 1.42 -6.82 -9.99
C TRP A 158 1.15 -7.56 -8.67
N LYS A 159 1.70 -7.09 -7.55
CA LYS A 159 1.38 -7.61 -6.22
C LYS A 159 -0.06 -7.30 -5.86
N VAL A 160 -0.52 -6.08 -6.16
CA VAL A 160 -1.89 -5.64 -5.87
C VAL A 160 -2.91 -6.47 -6.64
N PHE A 161 -2.74 -6.63 -7.96
CA PHE A 161 -3.72 -7.31 -8.81
C PHE A 161 -3.50 -8.83 -9.00
N ASN A 162 -2.59 -9.44 -8.23
CA ASN A 162 -2.28 -10.88 -8.22
C ASN A 162 -2.29 -11.54 -9.60
N ILE A 163 -1.57 -10.96 -10.55
CA ILE A 163 -1.51 -11.46 -11.92
C ILE A 163 -0.43 -12.55 -11.99
N PRO A 164 -0.79 -13.82 -12.20
CA PRO A 164 0.19 -14.90 -12.19
C PRO A 164 1.19 -14.74 -13.33
N GLY A 165 2.49 -14.74 -13.00
CA GLY A 165 3.57 -14.79 -14.00
C GLY A 165 4.54 -13.61 -14.00
N VAL A 166 4.29 -12.57 -13.20
CA VAL A 166 5.29 -11.51 -12.97
C VAL A 166 6.10 -11.87 -11.73
N ILE A 167 7.24 -12.53 -11.96
CA ILE A 167 8.22 -12.79 -10.91
C ILE A 167 8.87 -11.44 -10.57
N ASN A 168 8.67 -10.97 -9.34
CA ASN A 168 9.41 -9.84 -8.81
C ASN A 168 10.91 -10.19 -8.85
N VAL A 169 11.65 -9.63 -9.80
CA VAL A 169 13.10 -9.64 -9.78
C VAL A 169 13.51 -8.43 -8.95
N VAL A 170 13.82 -8.68 -7.67
CA VAL A 170 14.49 -7.71 -6.80
C VAL A 170 15.97 -7.67 -7.15
#